data_AF-A0A6I1W566-F1
#
_entry.id   AF-A0A6I1W566-F1
#
_cell.length_a   1.000
_cell.length_b   1.000
_cell.length_c   1.000
_cell.angle_alpha   90.00
_cell.angle_beta   90.00
_cell.angle_gamma   90.00
#
_symmetry.space_group_name_H-M   'P 1'
#
loop_
_entity.id
_entity.type
_entity.pdbx_description
1 polymer ?
#
loop_
_entity_poly.entity_id
_entity_poly.type
_entity_poly.pdbx_seq_one_letter_code
_entity_poly.pdbx_strand_id
1 'polypeptide(L)'
;MSSLIPAVVIEDFRERAHEALADKQLRNNFRNAMDSLMTKRAVSFSNAHEREHLRALGNAVRARALSKLPDLLERLEANLTRNGVQVHWAETVEQANDIVLSIARRRAAKQVIKG
;
A
#
# COMPACT_ATOMS: atom_id res chain seq x y z
N MET A 1 12.44 24.27 -4.36
CA MET A 1 12.26 23.98 -5.81
C MET A 1 11.62 22.62 -5.92
N SER A 2 10.34 22.56 -6.28
CA SER A 2 9.59 21.30 -6.40
C SER A 2 10.18 20.50 -7.55
N SER A 3 10.87 19.40 -7.24
CA SER A 3 11.19 18.37 -8.22
C SER A 3 9.85 17.73 -8.59
N LEU A 4 9.30 18.15 -9.73
CA LEU A 4 8.24 17.41 -10.40
C LEU A 4 8.74 15.97 -10.55
N ILE A 5 7.97 15.01 -10.04
CA ILE A 5 8.21 13.59 -10.30
C ILE A 5 8.38 13.45 -11.82
N PRO A 6 9.49 12.90 -12.33
CA PRO A 6 9.68 12.71 -13.76
C PRO A 6 8.53 11.86 -14.28
N ALA A 7 7.59 12.48 -14.99
CA ALA A 7 6.54 11.75 -15.68
C ALA A 7 7.22 11.05 -16.85
N VAL A 8 7.44 9.75 -16.71
CA VAL A 8 7.88 8.92 -17.83
C VAL A 8 6.77 8.94 -18.87
N VAL A 9 7.05 9.47 -20.05
CA VAL A 9 6.14 9.40 -21.18
C VAL A 9 6.04 7.93 -21.57
N ILE A 10 4.87 7.33 -21.33
CA ILE A 10 4.58 5.98 -21.79
C ILE A 10 4.10 6.12 -23.23
N GLU A 11 5.01 5.88 -24.18
CA GLU A 11 4.67 5.81 -25.60
C GLU A 11 3.54 4.79 -25.81
N ASP A 12 2.64 5.12 -26.75
CA ASP A 12 1.49 4.32 -27.16
C ASP A 12 0.48 3.96 -26.04
N PHE A 13 0.54 4.61 -24.87
CA PHE A 13 -0.40 4.35 -23.78
C PHE A 13 -1.86 4.45 -24.22
N ARG A 14 -2.21 5.47 -25.02
CA ARG A 14 -3.58 5.68 -25.49
C ARG A 14 -4.05 4.56 -26.40
N GLU A 15 -3.21 4.14 -27.34
CA GLU A 15 -3.51 3.04 -28.26
C GLU A 15 -3.67 1.72 -27.50
N ARG A 16 -2.69 1.39 -26.65
CA ARG A 16 -2.73 0.19 -25.80
C ARG A 16 -3.93 0.17 -24.86
N ALA A 17 -4.32 1.33 -24.32
CA ALA A 17 -5.53 1.45 -23.51
C ALA A 17 -6.79 1.18 -24.33
N HIS A 18 -6.89 1.71 -25.55
CA HIS A 18 -8.00 1.43 -26.46
C HIS A 18 -8.10 -0.06 -26.81
N GLU A 19 -6.98 -0.70 -27.16
CA GLU A 19 -6.93 -2.14 -27.44
C GLU A 19 -7.36 -2.97 -26.23
N ALA A 20 -6.80 -2.69 -25.04
CA ALA A 20 -7.14 -3.38 -23.81
C ALA A 20 -8.63 -3.21 -23.42
N LEU A 21 -9.20 -2.03 -23.67
CA LEU A 21 -10.63 -1.77 -23.44
C LEU A 21 -11.54 -2.44 -24.49
N ALA A 22 -11.02 -2.74 -25.68
CA ALA A 22 -11.73 -3.51 -26.70
C ALA A 22 -11.69 -5.04 -26.43
N ASP A 23 -10.70 -5.51 -25.67
CA ASP A 23 -10.57 -6.92 -25.30
C ASP A 23 -11.70 -7.37 -24.35
N LYS A 24 -12.63 -8.15 -24.90
CA LYS A 24 -13.79 -8.69 -24.17
C LYS A 24 -13.38 -9.69 -23.08
N GLN A 25 -12.38 -10.53 -23.33
CA GLN A 25 -11.91 -11.52 -22.35
C GLN A 25 -11.27 -10.82 -21.17
N LEU A 26 -10.38 -9.84 -21.43
CA LEU A 26 -9.76 -9.03 -20.39
C LEU A 26 -10.81 -8.35 -19.52
N ARG A 27 -11.79 -7.70 -20.14
CA ARG A 27 -12.89 -7.03 -19.42
C ARG A 27 -13.72 -7.97 -18.56
N ASN A 28 -14.04 -9.17 -19.06
CA ASN A 28 -14.79 -10.17 -18.30
C ASN A 28 -13.98 -10.67 -17.10
N ASN A 29 -12.68 -10.95 -17.29
CA ASN A 29 -11.79 -11.36 -16.20
C ASN A 29 -11.72 -10.31 -15.10
N PHE A 30 -11.52 -9.04 -15.47
CA PHE A 30 -11.51 -7.94 -14.52
C PHE A 30 -12.83 -7.78 -13.77
N ARG A 31 -13.96 -7.84 -14.49
CA ARG A 31 -15.29 -7.76 -13.87
C ARG A 31 -15.50 -8.87 -12.84
N ASN A 32 -15.23 -10.12 -13.22
CA ASN A 32 -15.37 -11.26 -12.32
C ASN A 32 -14.49 -11.14 -11.07
N ALA A 33 -13.23 -10.69 -11.24
CA ALA A 33 -12.31 -10.49 -10.13
C ALA A 33 -12.82 -9.38 -9.17
N MET A 34 -13.25 -8.24 -9.73
CA MET A 34 -13.76 -7.12 -8.95
C MET A 34 -15.07 -7.46 -8.24
N ASP A 35 -16.00 -8.13 -8.92
CA ASP A 35 -17.28 -8.58 -8.33
C ASP A 35 -17.03 -9.55 -7.17
N SER A 36 -16.06 -10.46 -7.30
CA SER A 36 -15.65 -11.36 -6.21
C SER A 36 -15.11 -10.58 -5.01
N LEU A 37 -14.24 -9.59 -5.24
CA LEU A 37 -13.70 -8.73 -4.17
C LEU A 37 -14.78 -7.91 -3.48
N MET A 38 -15.70 -7.32 -4.25
CA MET A 38 -16.83 -6.55 -3.73
C MET A 38 -17.78 -7.41 -2.92
N THR A 39 -18.09 -8.61 -3.42
CA THR A 39 -18.94 -9.58 -2.73
C THR A 39 -18.30 -10.03 -1.42
N LYS A 40 -17.02 -10.43 -1.43
CA LYS A 40 -16.29 -10.79 -0.21
C LYS A 40 -16.29 -9.66 0.80
N ARG A 41 -16.08 -8.42 0.36
CA ARG A 41 -16.13 -7.24 1.22
C ARG A 41 -17.54 -7.03 1.81
N ALA A 42 -18.58 -7.18 1.01
CA ALA A 42 -19.96 -7.06 1.49
C ALA A 42 -20.31 -8.14 2.52
N VAL A 43 -19.84 -9.37 2.31
CA VAL A 43 -19.99 -10.47 3.27
C VAL A 43 -19.25 -10.19 4.58
N SER A 44 -17.98 -9.73 4.51
CA SER A 44 -17.19 -9.40 5.71
C SER A 44 -17.74 -8.21 6.50
N PHE A 45 -18.54 -7.35 5.88
CA PHE A 45 -19.13 -6.16 6.49
C PHE A 45 -20.63 -6.06 6.19
N SER A 46 -21.37 -7.13 6.49
CA SER A 46 -22.78 -7.29 6.15
C SER A 46 -23.70 -6.27 6.84
N ASN A 47 -23.32 -5.80 8.04
CA ASN A 47 -24.04 -4.76 8.77
C ASN A 47 -23.48 -3.37 8.43
N ALA A 48 -24.28 -2.55 7.74
CA ALA A 48 -23.87 -1.22 7.32
C ALA A 48 -23.62 -0.25 8.49
N HIS A 49 -24.41 -0.33 9.57
CA HIS A 49 -24.24 0.52 10.75
C HIS A 49 -22.97 0.15 11.51
N GLU A 50 -22.74 -1.14 11.74
CA GLU A 50 -21.50 -1.63 12.36
C GLU A 50 -20.27 -1.28 11.51
N ARG A 51 -20.36 -1.44 10.19
CA ARG A 51 -19.29 -1.05 9.26
C ARG A 51 -18.93 0.43 9.41
N GLU A 52 -19.91 1.32 9.52
CA GLU A 52 -19.64 2.75 9.70
C GLU A 52 -19.07 3.05 11.08
N HIS A 53 -19.58 2.39 12.12
CA HIS A 53 -19.03 2.48 13.47
C HIS A 53 -17.55 2.06 13.51
N LEU A 54 -17.18 0.94 12.90
CA LEU A 54 -15.79 0.48 12.80
C LEU A 54 -14.90 1.47 12.05
N ARG A 55 -15.41 2.15 11.02
CA ARG A 55 -14.68 3.19 10.30
C ARG A 55 -14.43 4.40 11.19
N ALA A 56 -15.44 4.87 11.91
CA ALA A 56 -15.30 5.97 12.86
C ALA A 56 -14.29 5.63 13.97
N LEU A 57 -14.39 4.43 14.54
CA LEU A 57 -13.46 3.93 15.56
C LEU A 57 -12.03 3.85 15.02
N GLY A 58 -11.82 3.26 13.85
CA GLY A 58 -10.50 3.15 13.22
C GLY A 58 -9.87 4.52 12.95
N ASN A 59 -10.68 5.51 12.53
CA ASN A 59 -10.22 6.88 12.36
C ASN A 59 -9.83 7.53 13.69
N ALA A 60 -10.62 7.35 14.75
CA ALA A 60 -10.30 7.87 16.08
C ALA A 60 -9.01 7.25 16.65
N VAL A 61 -8.82 5.93 16.48
CA VAL A 61 -7.59 5.23 16.88
C VAL A 61 -6.38 5.77 16.11
N ARG A 62 -6.49 5.95 14.79
CA ARG A 62 -5.43 6.54 13.97
C ARG A 62 -5.08 7.95 14.43
N ALA A 63 -6.08 8.81 14.65
CA ALA A 63 -5.87 10.18 15.10
C ALA A 63 -5.13 10.23 16.45
N ARG A 64 -5.52 9.38 17.40
CA ARG A 64 -4.85 9.23 18.69
C ARG A 64 -3.42 8.70 18.56
N ALA A 65 -3.16 7.80 17.63
CA ALA A 65 -1.80 7.30 17.38
C ALA A 65 -0.90 8.41 16.81
N LEU A 66 -1.40 9.17 15.83
CA LEU A 66 -0.66 10.27 15.24
C LEU A 66 -0.39 11.41 16.22
N SER A 67 -1.29 11.68 17.18
CA SER A 67 -1.04 12.72 18.19
C SER A 67 0.02 12.35 19.23
N LYS A 68 0.44 11.09 19.28
CA LYS A 68 1.46 10.55 20.20
C LYS A 68 2.60 9.87 19.44
N LEU A 69 2.80 10.28 18.19
CA LEU A 69 3.65 9.58 17.24
C LEU A 69 5.10 9.37 17.75
N PRO A 70 5.78 10.37 18.37
CA PRO A 70 7.14 10.17 18.87
C PRO A 70 7.28 8.98 19.82
N ASP A 71 6.52 8.97 20.92
CA ASP A 71 6.57 7.90 21.93
C ASP A 71 6.12 6.54 21.37
N LEU A 72 5.11 6.55 20.49
CA LEU A 72 4.55 5.32 19.95
C LEU A 72 5.47 4.64 18.93
N LEU A 73 6.28 5.39 18.19
CA LEU A 73 7.24 4.81 17.26
C LEU A 73 8.39 4.11 17.98
N GLU A 74 8.96 4.72 19.03
CA GLU A 74 10.00 4.07 19.84
C GLU A 74 9.47 2.81 20.52
N ARG A 75 8.24 2.86 21.06
CA ARG A 75 7.59 1.68 21.63
C ARG A 75 7.33 0.60 20.58
N LEU A 76 6.97 0.98 19.35
CA LEU A 76 6.78 0.04 18.26
C LEU A 76 8.11 -0.63 17.91
N GLU A 77 9.20 0.14 17.78
CA GLU A 77 10.53 -0.39 17.52
C GLU A 77 10.98 -1.38 18.60
N ALA A 78 10.88 -1.02 19.87
CA ALA A 78 11.26 -1.91 20.97
C ALA A 78 10.51 -3.26 20.91
N ASN A 79 9.22 -3.24 20.56
CA ASN A 79 8.41 -4.45 20.41
C ASN A 79 8.79 -5.27 19.17
N LEU A 80 9.05 -4.62 18.04
CA LEU A 80 9.46 -5.26 16.80
C LEU A 80 10.84 -5.92 16.96
N THR A 81 11.80 -5.19 17.51
CA THR A 81 13.15 -5.70 17.79
C THR A 81 13.11 -6.90 18.74
N ARG A 82 12.27 -6.85 19.79
CA ARG A 82 12.03 -7.99 20.69
C ARG A 82 11.49 -9.22 19.97
N ASN A 83 10.74 -9.04 18.88
CA ASN A 83 10.22 -10.10 18.03
C ASN A 83 11.17 -10.48 16.88
N GLY A 84 12.43 -10.02 16.89
CA GLY A 84 13.43 -10.33 15.88
C GLY A 84 13.30 -9.55 14.57
N VAL A 85 12.47 -8.50 14.55
CA VAL A 85 12.33 -7.62 13.38
C VAL A 85 13.38 -6.53 13.45
N GLN A 86 14.15 -6.37 12.36
CA GLN A 86 15.04 -5.22 12.21
C GLN A 86 14.25 -4.00 11.76
N VAL A 87 14.26 -2.94 12.58
CA VAL A 87 13.63 -1.66 12.25
C VAL A 87 14.67 -0.73 11.61
N HIS A 88 14.24 -0.03 10.57
CA HIS A 88 15.06 0.94 9.86
C HIS A 88 14.35 2.29 9.87
N TRP A 89 15.00 3.30 10.44
CA TRP A 89 14.52 4.68 10.42
C TRP A 89 15.04 5.42 9.20
N ALA A 90 14.18 6.26 8.62
CA ALA A 90 14.53 7.15 7.51
C ALA A 90 13.80 8.48 7.71
N GLU A 91 14.54 9.57 7.68
CA GLU A 91 14.02 10.94 7.80
C GLU A 91 13.63 11.49 6.42
N THR A 92 14.26 10.99 5.35
CA THR A 92 13.99 11.43 3.97
C THR A 92 13.62 10.28 3.05
N VAL A 93 13.03 10.63 1.90
CA VAL A 93 12.67 9.68 0.84
C VAL A 93 13.92 8.98 0.28
N GLU A 94 15.02 9.72 0.12
CA GLU A 94 16.29 9.22 -0.37
C GLU A 94 16.87 8.17 0.58
N GLN A 95 16.88 8.45 1.89
CA GLN A 95 17.32 7.51 2.91
C GLN A 95 16.47 6.23 2.89
N ALA A 96 15.15 6.35 2.78
CA ALA A 96 14.25 5.20 2.71
C ALA A 96 14.54 4.35 1.46
N ASN A 97 14.72 4.98 0.29
CA ASN A 97 15.04 4.31 -0.95
C ASN A 97 16.39 3.57 -0.87
N ASP A 98 17.41 4.22 -0.31
CA ASP A 98 18.75 3.64 -0.14
C ASP A 98 18.72 2.43 0.80
N ILE A 99 17.97 2.50 1.90
CA ILE A 99 17.80 1.37 2.82
C ILE A 99 17.16 0.20 2.10
N VAL A 100 16.02 0.40 1.43
CA VAL A 100 15.30 -0.66 0.70
C VAL A 100 16.19 -1.28 -0.39
N LEU A 101 16.84 -0.44 -1.19
CA LEU A 101 17.73 -0.88 -2.26
C LEU A 101 18.93 -1.67 -1.72
N SER A 102 19.51 -1.22 -0.60
CA SER A 102 20.62 -1.91 0.06
C SER A 102 20.19 -3.29 0.55
N ILE A 103 18.99 -3.43 1.12
CA ILE A 103 18.45 -4.73 1.56
C ILE A 103 18.28 -5.66 0.36
N ALA A 104 17.66 -5.16 -0.71
CA ALA A 104 17.45 -5.95 -1.93
C ALA A 104 18.77 -6.44 -2.53
N ARG A 105 19.78 -5.55 -2.63
CA ARG A 105 21.12 -5.91 -3.13
C ARG A 105 21.82 -6.92 -2.24
N ARG A 106 21.83 -6.71 -0.92
CA ARG A 106 22.45 -7.64 0.05
C ARG A 106 21.82 -9.03 0.00
N ARG A 107 20.52 -9.13 -0.31
CA ARG A 107 19.80 -10.39 -0.45
C ARG A 107 19.80 -10.93 -1.89
N ALA A 108 20.48 -10.27 -2.83
CA ALA A 108 20.44 -10.57 -4.26
C ALA A 108 19.00 -10.75 -4.79
N ALA A 109 18.05 -9.96 -4.27
CA ALA A 109 16.63 -10.11 -4.55
C ALA A 109 16.35 -9.95 -6.06
N LYS A 110 15.59 -10.89 -6.62
CA LYS A 110 15.17 -10.88 -8.03
C LYS A 110 13.69 -10.56 -8.22
N GLN A 111 12.90 -10.67 -7.16
CA GLN A 111 11.46 -10.44 -7.16
C GLN A 111 11.09 -9.64 -5.93
N VAL A 112 10.08 -8.77 -6.08
CA VAL A 112 9.51 -7.97 -5.01
C VAL A 112 7.99 -8.10 -5.10
N ILE A 113 7.34 -8.36 -3.98
CA ILE A 113 5.89 -8.27 -3.87
C ILE A 113 5.56 -6.88 -3.35
N LYS A 114 4.79 -6.12 -4.12
CA LYS A 114 4.22 -4.87 -3.66
C LYS A 114 2.87 -5.17 -3.00
N GLY A 115 2.73 -4.80 -1.72
CA GLY A 115 1.46 -4.80 -0.99
C GLY A 115 0.65 -3.52 -1.19
#